data_AF-A0AAX3DVC9-F1
#
_entry.id   AF-A0AAX3DVC9-F1
#
_cell.length_a   1.000
_cell.length_b   1.000
_cell.length_c   1.000
_cell.angle_alpha   90.00
_cell.angle_beta   90.00
_cell.angle_gamma   90.00
#
_symmetry.space_group_name_H-M   'P 1'
#
loop_
_entity.id
_entity.type
_entity.pdbx_description
1 polymer ?
#
loop_
_entity_poly.entity_id
_entity_poly.type
_entity_poly.pdbx_seq_one_letter_code
_entity_poly.pdbx_strand_id
1 'polypeptide(L)'
;MHPSFQRLLLVRSFVLMRRLQRDRRGVAAIEFAIIVPVMLVMFLATVEVTSGIAVDRKVTLVARTLSDLVSQSTSVTDNDLKNVFAASYGVLTPYSATPVKATITEVFVNKNQVATVQWSKTGTVTQSGSSATATVTNSTRQAGDAITIPDGLKVANTYLIFSEVSYQYQPTVAYFIPQAGISLTDQSYTRPRQSLCVLYGTTVCPTN
;
A
#
# COMPACT_ATOMS: atom_id res chain seq x y z
N MET A 1 -1.07 37.25 74.55
CA MET A 1 -1.04 37.45 73.08
C MET A 1 -1.56 36.19 72.38
N HIS A 2 -2.79 36.29 71.85
CA HIS A 2 -3.47 35.51 70.79
C HIS A 2 -3.48 33.96 70.70
N PRO A 3 -4.27 33.26 71.53
CA PRO A 3 -4.76 31.90 71.24
C PRO A 3 -5.89 31.84 70.19
N SER A 4 -6.42 32.99 69.73
CA SER A 4 -7.53 33.07 68.78
C SER A 4 -7.13 32.87 67.31
N PHE A 5 -5.86 33.11 66.95
CA PHE A 5 -5.37 32.97 65.57
C PHE A 5 -5.19 31.50 65.16
N GLN A 6 -4.77 30.66 66.10
CA GLN A 6 -4.49 29.23 65.87
C GLN A 6 -5.79 28.41 65.67
N ARG A 7 -6.88 28.77 66.37
CA ARG A 7 -8.20 28.17 66.18
C ARG A 7 -8.80 28.50 64.81
N LEU A 8 -8.56 29.70 64.28
CA LEU A 8 -9.10 30.14 63.00
C LEU A 8 -8.43 29.43 61.80
N LEU A 9 -7.13 29.14 61.92
CA LEU A 9 -6.37 28.34 60.96
C LEU A 9 -6.86 26.88 60.91
N LEU A 10 -7.04 26.24 62.07
CA LEU A 10 -7.51 24.84 62.15
C LEU A 10 -8.93 24.68 61.57
N VAL A 11 -9.83 25.64 61.82
CA VAL A 11 -11.19 25.62 61.25
C VAL A 11 -11.16 25.81 59.73
N ARG A 12 -10.30 26.70 59.20
CA ARG A 12 -10.12 26.86 57.75
C ARG A 12 -9.58 25.60 57.08
N SER A 13 -8.60 24.93 57.69
CA SER A 13 -8.04 23.68 57.18
C SER A 13 -9.07 22.55 57.15
N PHE A 14 -9.90 22.45 58.19
CA PHE A 14 -10.96 21.44 58.26
C PHE A 14 -12.06 21.67 57.22
N VAL A 15 -12.42 22.94 56.97
CA VAL A 15 -13.38 23.31 55.91
C VAL A 15 -12.81 23.03 54.51
N LEU A 16 -11.51 23.26 54.29
CA LEU A 16 -10.84 22.93 53.02
C LEU A 16 -10.80 21.42 52.77
N MET A 17 -10.44 20.62 53.79
CA MET A 17 -10.45 19.15 53.69
C MET A 17 -11.86 18.59 53.43
N ARG A 18 -12.88 19.15 54.10
CA ARG A 18 -14.28 18.73 53.87
C ARG A 18 -14.80 19.16 52.50
N ARG A 19 -14.29 20.26 51.93
CA ARG A 19 -14.56 20.67 50.54
C ARG A 19 -13.87 19.75 49.54
N LEU A 20 -12.60 19.38 49.76
CA LEU A 20 -11.87 18.42 48.93
C LEU A 20 -12.53 17.02 48.97
N GLN A 21 -12.96 16.55 50.15
CA GLN A 21 -13.69 15.27 50.28
C GLN A 21 -15.06 15.27 49.61
N ARG A 22 -15.70 16.45 49.46
CA ARG A 22 -17.00 16.60 48.80
C ARG A 22 -16.86 16.90 47.31
N ASP A 23 -15.63 17.08 46.81
CA ASP A 23 -15.36 17.40 45.42
C ASP A 23 -15.30 16.14 44.55
N ARG A 24 -16.44 15.82 43.93
CA ARG A 24 -16.56 14.71 42.96
C ARG A 24 -15.73 14.90 41.70
N ARG A 25 -15.19 16.10 41.45
CA ARG A 25 -14.35 16.38 40.27
C ARG A 25 -13.01 15.63 40.33
N GLY A 26 -12.49 15.35 41.53
CA GLY A 26 -11.26 14.56 41.69
C GLY A 26 -11.41 13.11 41.26
N VAL A 27 -12.57 12.49 41.52
CA VAL A 27 -12.88 11.13 41.06
C VAL A 27 -13.03 11.09 39.55
N ALA A 28 -13.77 12.06 38.98
CA ALA A 28 -13.91 12.19 37.53
C ALA A 28 -12.56 12.41 36.81
N ALA A 29 -11.62 13.15 37.44
CA ALA A 29 -10.28 13.34 36.89
C ALA A 29 -9.46 12.04 36.84
N ILE A 30 -9.60 11.16 37.84
CA ILE A 30 -8.92 9.86 37.88
C ILE A 30 -9.51 8.91 36.84
N GLU A 31 -10.84 8.85 36.72
CA GLU A 31 -11.52 8.05 35.70
C GLU A 31 -11.09 8.48 34.29
N PHE A 32 -11.05 9.79 34.03
CA PHE A 32 -10.56 10.34 32.77
C PHE A 32 -9.08 9.99 32.51
N ALA A 33 -8.22 10.10 33.53
CA ALA A 33 -6.80 9.76 33.40
C ALA A 33 -6.56 8.29 33.05
N ILE A 34 -7.48 7.39 33.42
CA ILE A 34 -7.41 5.95 33.08
C ILE A 34 -8.01 5.67 31.69
N ILE A 35 -9.11 6.33 31.33
CA ILE A 35 -9.83 6.08 30.06
C ILE A 35 -9.11 6.71 28.86
N VAL A 36 -8.56 7.91 29.00
CA VAL A 36 -7.94 8.66 27.91
C VAL A 36 -6.80 7.91 27.23
N PRO A 37 -5.83 7.30 27.94
CA PRO A 37 -4.78 6.51 27.30
C PRO A 37 -5.33 5.40 26.41
N VAL A 38 -6.37 4.70 26.84
CA VAL A 38 -7.01 3.61 26.06
C VAL A 38 -7.73 4.18 24.83
N MET A 39 -8.45 5.29 24.99
CA MET A 39 -9.11 5.98 23.88
C MET A 39 -8.11 6.48 22.83
N LEU A 40 -6.96 7.02 23.25
CA LEU A 40 -5.90 7.48 22.35
C LEU A 40 -5.29 6.34 21.55
N VAL A 41 -4.99 5.20 22.19
CA VAL A 41 -4.47 4.02 21.48
C VAL A 41 -5.49 3.51 20.47
N MET A 42 -6.76 3.37 20.86
CA MET A 42 -7.84 2.96 19.94
C MET A 42 -8.00 3.91 18.75
N PHE A 43 -7.93 5.23 19.00
CA PHE A 43 -8.04 6.24 17.96
C PHE A 43 -6.89 6.16 16.96
N LEU A 44 -5.64 6.15 17.45
CA LEU A 44 -4.45 6.07 16.60
C LEU A 44 -4.40 4.75 15.84
N ALA A 45 -4.73 3.62 16.49
CA ALA A 45 -4.82 2.32 15.83
C ALA A 45 -5.85 2.34 14.68
N THR A 46 -7.03 2.92 14.90
CA THR A 46 -8.06 3.03 13.86
C THR A 46 -7.58 3.88 12.67
N VAL A 47 -6.91 5.01 12.94
CA VAL A 47 -6.39 5.88 11.88
C VAL A 47 -5.32 5.18 11.04
N GLU A 48 -4.38 4.48 11.68
CA GLU A 48 -3.32 3.76 10.97
C GLU A 48 -3.87 2.57 10.17
N VAL A 49 -4.78 1.78 10.75
CA VAL A 49 -5.39 0.64 10.04
C VAL A 49 -6.20 1.10 8.84
N THR A 50 -7.02 2.14 9.00
CA THR A 50 -7.81 2.68 7.88
C THR A 50 -6.94 3.28 6.79
N SER A 51 -5.83 3.93 7.16
CA SER A 51 -4.82 4.42 6.21
C SER A 51 -4.14 3.28 5.46
N GLY A 52 -3.71 2.22 6.15
CA GLY A 52 -3.12 1.04 5.53
C GLY A 52 -4.06 0.37 4.51
N ILE A 53 -5.34 0.21 4.86
CA ILE A 53 -6.36 -0.33 3.95
C ILE A 53 -6.58 0.60 2.73
N ALA A 54 -6.54 1.92 2.93
CA ALA A 54 -6.68 2.87 1.84
C ALA A 54 -5.51 2.77 0.85
N VAL A 55 -4.28 2.61 1.36
CA VAL A 55 -3.09 2.38 0.52
C VAL A 55 -3.17 1.02 -0.19
N ASP A 56 -3.58 -0.05 0.50
CA ASP A 56 -3.73 -1.38 -0.10
C ASP A 56 -4.68 -1.38 -1.31
N ARG A 57 -5.85 -0.73 -1.17
CA ARG A 57 -6.78 -0.52 -2.31
C ARG A 57 -6.12 0.24 -3.47
N LYS A 58 -5.26 1.20 -3.17
CA LYS A 58 -4.53 1.96 -4.19
C LYS A 58 -3.47 1.09 -4.88
N VAL A 59 -2.79 0.21 -4.16
CA VAL A 59 -1.86 -0.78 -4.72
C VAL A 59 -2.60 -1.71 -5.69
N THR A 60 -3.80 -2.19 -5.33
CA THR A 60 -4.66 -2.95 -6.24
C THR A 60 -4.99 -2.19 -7.51
N LEU A 61 -5.36 -0.91 -7.38
CA LEU A 61 -5.65 -0.09 -8.55
C LEU A 61 -4.42 0.09 -9.44
N VAL A 62 -3.22 0.27 -8.86
CA VAL A 62 -1.98 0.35 -9.62
C VAL A 62 -1.70 -0.95 -10.38
N ALA A 63 -1.86 -2.11 -9.74
CA ALA A 63 -1.68 -3.40 -10.42
C ALA A 63 -2.60 -3.50 -11.64
N ARG A 64 -3.87 -3.16 -11.48
CA ARG A 64 -4.84 -3.15 -12.58
C ARG A 64 -4.49 -2.15 -13.67
N THR A 65 -4.14 -0.91 -13.32
CA THR A 65 -3.82 0.12 -14.32
C THR A 65 -2.59 -0.25 -15.14
N LEU A 66 -1.57 -0.88 -14.53
CA LEU A 66 -0.38 -1.35 -15.27
C LEU A 66 -0.77 -2.36 -16.35
N SER A 67 -1.49 -3.42 -15.98
CA SER A 67 -1.93 -4.44 -16.93
C SER A 67 -2.90 -3.87 -17.98
N ASP A 68 -3.75 -2.93 -17.59
CA ASP A 68 -4.72 -2.30 -18.50
C ASP A 68 -4.06 -1.37 -19.51
N LEU A 69 -3.09 -0.54 -19.10
CA LEU A 69 -2.36 0.35 -20.01
C LEU A 69 -1.54 -0.45 -21.03
N VAL A 70 -0.83 -1.49 -20.59
CA VAL A 70 -0.07 -2.35 -21.52
C VAL A 70 -0.99 -3.14 -22.45
N SER A 71 -2.12 -3.65 -21.96
CA SER A 71 -3.06 -4.41 -22.79
C SER A 71 -3.64 -3.61 -23.97
N GLN A 72 -3.60 -2.28 -23.90
CA GLN A 72 -4.10 -1.40 -24.95
C GLN A 72 -3.07 -1.09 -26.04
N SER A 73 -1.82 -1.53 -25.88
CA SER A 73 -0.76 -1.39 -26.87
C SER A 73 -0.69 -2.62 -27.76
N THR A 74 -0.33 -2.45 -29.03
CA THR A 74 -0.02 -3.56 -29.94
C THR A 74 1.46 -3.95 -29.87
N SER A 75 2.32 -3.00 -29.53
CA SER A 75 3.74 -3.18 -29.23
C SER A 75 4.20 -2.20 -28.16
N VAL A 76 5.24 -2.55 -27.42
CA VAL A 76 5.84 -1.71 -26.39
C VAL A 76 7.37 -1.76 -26.46
N THR A 77 7.98 -0.61 -26.18
CA THR A 77 9.43 -0.46 -25.96
C THR A 77 9.72 -0.22 -24.48
N ASP A 78 11.00 -0.25 -24.08
CA ASP A 78 11.39 0.11 -22.71
C ASP A 78 10.98 1.54 -22.34
N ASN A 79 10.95 2.46 -23.31
CA ASN A 79 10.51 3.83 -23.08
C ASN A 79 8.98 3.91 -22.86
N ASP A 80 8.21 3.10 -23.60
CA ASP A 80 6.76 3.03 -23.40
C ASP A 80 6.44 2.46 -22.03
N LEU A 81 7.12 1.37 -21.64
CA LEU A 81 6.96 0.77 -20.32
C LEU A 81 7.37 1.74 -19.20
N LYS A 82 8.43 2.52 -19.40
CA LYS A 82 8.82 3.58 -18.45
C LYS A 82 7.69 4.59 -18.23
N ASN A 83 7.03 5.01 -19.30
CA ASN A 83 5.88 5.92 -19.21
C ASN A 83 4.67 5.26 -18.56
N VAL A 84 4.39 3.99 -18.88
CA VAL A 84 3.30 3.21 -18.26
C VAL A 84 3.52 3.09 -16.76
N PHE A 85 4.72 2.69 -16.32
CA PHE A 85 5.04 2.62 -14.89
C PHE A 85 4.83 3.98 -14.23
N ALA A 86 5.44 5.05 -14.76
CA ALA A 86 5.29 6.40 -14.19
C ALA A 86 3.82 6.86 -14.10
N ALA A 87 3.02 6.60 -15.15
CA ALA A 87 1.61 6.97 -15.21
C ALA A 87 0.76 6.18 -14.21
N SER A 88 0.97 4.87 -14.10
CA SER A 88 0.21 4.00 -13.19
C SER A 88 0.35 4.40 -11.73
N TYR A 89 1.51 4.92 -11.30
CA TYR A 89 1.68 5.36 -9.92
C TYR A 89 1.08 6.72 -9.60
N GLY A 90 0.65 7.51 -10.60
CA GLY A 90 -0.21 8.67 -10.36
C GLY A 90 -1.47 8.31 -9.56
N VAL A 91 -1.93 7.06 -9.68
CA VAL A 91 -3.06 6.51 -8.93
C VAL A 91 -2.82 6.49 -7.43
N LEU A 92 -1.57 6.34 -6.96
CA LEU A 92 -1.22 6.31 -5.53
C LEU A 92 -1.47 7.63 -4.82
N THR A 93 -1.62 8.74 -5.54
CA THR A 93 -1.90 10.06 -4.96
C THR A 93 -3.05 9.97 -3.93
N PRO A 94 -2.89 10.55 -2.72
CA PRO A 94 -1.79 11.42 -2.25
C PRO A 94 -0.61 10.69 -1.57
N TYR A 95 -0.51 9.37 -1.67
CA TYR A 95 0.56 8.58 -1.04
C TYR A 95 1.84 8.59 -1.88
N SER A 96 3.00 8.54 -1.21
CA SER A 96 4.31 8.52 -1.86
C SER A 96 4.47 7.30 -2.77
N ALA A 97 4.93 7.50 -4.00
CA ALA A 97 5.26 6.39 -4.91
C ALA A 97 6.67 5.80 -4.68
N THR A 98 7.34 6.10 -3.56
CA THR A 98 8.74 5.70 -3.33
C THR A 98 8.95 4.94 -2.01
N PRO A 99 9.58 3.74 -2.02
CA PRO A 99 9.92 2.92 -3.17
C PRO A 99 8.77 1.97 -3.54
N VAL A 100 8.28 2.07 -4.77
CA VAL A 100 7.31 1.11 -5.31
C VAL A 100 7.92 0.39 -6.50
N LYS A 101 7.86 -0.94 -6.43
CA LYS A 101 8.36 -1.84 -7.46
C LYS A 101 7.18 -2.56 -8.09
N ALA A 102 7.14 -2.60 -9.40
CA ALA A 102 6.16 -3.41 -10.12
C ALA A 102 6.82 -4.16 -11.25
N THR A 103 6.26 -5.32 -11.59
CA THR A 103 6.69 -6.13 -12.71
C THR A 103 5.51 -6.33 -13.64
N ILE A 104 5.72 -6.13 -14.94
CA ILE A 104 4.76 -6.51 -15.98
C ILE A 104 5.37 -7.65 -16.77
N THR A 105 4.57 -8.68 -16.98
CA THR A 105 4.94 -9.91 -17.67
C THR A 105 3.87 -10.22 -18.69
N GLU A 106 4.25 -10.46 -19.94
CA GLU A 106 3.35 -11.13 -20.87
C GLU A 106 3.51 -12.64 -20.73
N VAL A 107 2.37 -13.34 -20.64
CA VAL A 107 2.29 -14.78 -20.43
C VAL A 107 1.51 -15.39 -21.58
N PHE A 108 2.03 -16.47 -22.15
CA PHE A 108 1.31 -17.31 -23.10
C PHE A 108 0.89 -18.61 -22.41
N VAL A 109 -0.36 -19.03 -22.63
CA VAL A 109 -0.86 -20.33 -22.16
C VAL A 109 -0.93 -21.26 -23.36
N ASN A 110 -0.10 -22.30 -23.36
CA ASN A 110 -0.07 -23.25 -24.47
C ASN A 110 -1.26 -24.24 -24.44
N LYS A 111 -1.36 -25.10 -25.45
CA LYS A 111 -2.42 -26.12 -25.58
C LYS A 111 -2.52 -27.09 -24.40
N ASN A 112 -1.41 -27.30 -23.67
CA ASN A 112 -1.33 -28.18 -22.51
C ASN A 112 -1.62 -27.43 -21.20
N GLN A 113 -2.16 -26.19 -21.27
CA GLN A 113 -2.46 -25.34 -20.12
C GLN A 113 -1.23 -24.96 -19.27
N VAL A 114 -0.03 -25.02 -19.88
CA VAL A 114 1.20 -24.54 -19.26
C VAL A 114 1.39 -23.08 -19.66
N ALA A 115 1.58 -22.22 -18.65
CA ALA A 115 1.81 -20.80 -18.83
C ALA A 115 3.32 -20.51 -18.85
N THR A 116 3.78 -19.80 -19.88
CA THR A 116 5.18 -19.44 -20.09
C THR A 116 5.34 -17.94 -20.29
N VAL A 117 6.43 -17.39 -19.78
CA VAL A 117 6.77 -15.97 -19.91
C VAL A 117 7.21 -15.67 -21.34
N GLN A 118 6.63 -14.67 -21.98
CA GLN A 118 7.05 -14.18 -23.30
C GLN A 118 8.10 -13.07 -23.16
N TRP A 119 7.82 -12.12 -22.27
CA TRP A 119 8.76 -11.08 -21.84
C TRP A 119 8.35 -10.57 -20.46
N SER A 120 9.30 -10.00 -19.73
CA SER A 120 9.02 -9.45 -18.39
C SER A 120 9.96 -8.31 -18.04
N LYS A 121 9.38 -7.24 -17.49
CA LYS A 121 10.08 -6.00 -17.13
C LYS A 121 9.67 -5.53 -15.76
N THR A 122 10.63 -5.06 -14.99
CA THR A 122 10.41 -4.48 -13.66
C THR A 122 10.63 -2.97 -13.72
N GLY A 123 9.63 -2.23 -13.26
CA GLY A 123 9.67 -0.79 -13.07
C GLY A 123 9.84 -0.44 -11.60
N THR A 124 10.86 0.37 -11.29
CA THR A 124 10.97 1.05 -10.00
C THR A 124 10.63 2.51 -10.18
N VAL A 125 9.71 3.04 -9.38
CA VAL A 125 9.29 4.43 -9.48
C VAL A 125 9.78 5.25 -8.31
N THR A 126 10.24 6.44 -8.65
CA THR A 126 10.66 7.49 -7.73
C THR A 126 9.83 8.73 -8.00
N GLN A 127 9.41 9.38 -6.93
CA GLN A 127 8.62 10.60 -6.97
C GLN A 127 9.44 11.77 -6.44
N SER A 128 9.44 12.88 -7.17
CA SER A 128 9.98 14.16 -6.74
C SER A 128 8.91 15.23 -6.94
N GLY A 129 8.37 15.75 -5.83
CA GLY A 129 7.20 16.63 -5.86
C GLY A 129 6.01 15.96 -6.55
N SER A 130 5.41 16.66 -7.53
CA SER A 130 4.28 16.15 -8.31
C SER A 130 4.68 15.28 -9.50
N SER A 131 5.99 15.07 -9.74
CA SER A 131 6.50 14.31 -10.88
C SER A 131 6.95 12.91 -10.46
N ALA A 132 6.42 11.88 -11.12
CA ALA A 132 6.87 10.50 -10.99
C ALA A 132 7.75 10.13 -12.19
N THR A 133 8.88 9.47 -11.92
CA THR A 133 9.78 8.92 -12.95
C THR A 133 9.99 7.44 -12.68
N ALA A 134 10.04 6.63 -13.74
CA ALA A 134 10.35 5.21 -13.65
C ALA A 134 11.74 4.88 -14.19
N THR A 135 12.34 3.85 -13.61
CA THR A 135 13.45 3.11 -14.23
C THR A 135 12.95 1.72 -14.56
N VAL A 136 13.19 1.27 -15.79
CA VAL A 136 12.80 -0.06 -16.27
C VAL A 136 14.06 -0.91 -16.42
N THR A 137 14.00 -2.11 -15.86
CA THR A 137 15.04 -3.13 -15.99
C THR A 137 14.42 -4.45 -16.40
N ASN A 138 15.24 -5.40 -16.82
CA ASN A 138 14.80 -6.79 -16.94
C ASN A 138 14.33 -7.30 -15.57
N SER A 139 13.27 -8.09 -15.57
CA SER A 139 12.84 -8.80 -14.37
C SER A 139 13.76 -10.00 -14.09
N THR A 140 13.53 -10.71 -12.98
CA THR A 140 14.17 -12.00 -12.71
C THR A 140 13.65 -13.14 -13.58
N ARG A 141 12.50 -12.97 -14.24
CA ARG A 141 11.90 -13.93 -15.17
C ARG A 141 12.42 -13.71 -16.59
N GLN A 142 12.76 -14.79 -17.26
CA GLN A 142 13.22 -14.83 -18.64
C GLN A 142 12.15 -15.38 -19.57
N ALA A 143 12.30 -15.13 -20.87
CA ALA A 143 11.40 -15.70 -21.87
C ALA A 143 11.52 -17.23 -21.88
N GLY A 144 10.39 -17.94 -21.91
CA GLY A 144 10.29 -19.40 -21.80
C GLY A 144 10.20 -19.93 -20.37
N ASP A 145 10.39 -19.10 -19.34
CA ASP A 145 10.21 -19.54 -17.95
C ASP A 145 8.75 -19.95 -17.71
N ALA A 146 8.55 -21.09 -17.07
CA ALA A 146 7.22 -21.50 -16.63
C ALA A 146 6.75 -20.62 -15.47
N ILE A 147 5.50 -20.16 -15.53
CA ILE A 147 4.87 -19.35 -14.49
C ILE A 147 3.55 -19.98 -14.05
N THR A 148 3.26 -19.93 -12.75
CA THR A 148 1.98 -20.40 -12.22
C THR A 148 0.96 -19.27 -12.26
N ILE A 149 -0.19 -19.53 -12.88
CA ILE A 149 -1.36 -18.64 -12.91
C ILE A 149 -2.58 -19.37 -12.37
N PRO A 150 -3.62 -18.65 -11.87
CA PRO A 150 -4.87 -19.26 -11.44
C PRO A 150 -5.49 -20.18 -12.51
N ASP A 151 -6.06 -21.31 -12.09
CA ASP A 151 -6.57 -22.33 -13.01
C ASP A 151 -7.67 -21.81 -13.95
N GLY A 152 -8.51 -20.89 -13.47
CA GLY A 152 -9.53 -20.23 -14.30
C GLY A 152 -8.99 -19.38 -15.45
N LEU A 153 -7.69 -19.04 -15.43
CA LEU A 153 -7.02 -18.27 -16.48
C LEU A 153 -6.24 -19.15 -17.46
N LYS A 154 -6.10 -20.47 -17.19
CA LYS A 154 -5.38 -21.41 -18.06
C LYS A 154 -6.20 -21.82 -19.29
N VAL A 155 -6.61 -20.84 -20.09
CA VAL A 155 -7.29 -21.05 -21.36
C VAL A 155 -6.23 -21.28 -22.44
N ALA A 156 -6.29 -22.43 -23.10
CA ALA A 156 -5.33 -22.80 -24.14
C ALA A 156 -5.24 -21.75 -25.27
N ASN A 157 -4.02 -21.51 -25.75
CA ASN A 157 -3.67 -20.59 -26.83
C ASN A 157 -4.11 -19.15 -26.56
N THR A 158 -3.94 -18.67 -25.33
CA THR A 158 -4.26 -17.30 -24.95
C THR A 158 -3.06 -16.56 -24.37
N TYR A 159 -3.07 -15.24 -24.52
CA TYR A 159 -2.09 -14.34 -23.92
C TYR A 159 -2.72 -13.56 -22.77
N LEU A 160 -1.91 -13.30 -21.75
CA LEU A 160 -2.26 -12.53 -20.58
C LEU A 160 -1.16 -11.50 -20.30
N ILE A 161 -1.57 -10.28 -19.96
CA ILE A 161 -0.70 -9.31 -19.33
C ILE A 161 -0.87 -9.45 -17.83
N PHE A 162 0.20 -9.89 -17.19
CA PHE A 162 0.30 -10.10 -15.76
C PHE A 162 1.09 -8.97 -15.13
N SER A 163 0.47 -8.23 -14.22
CA SER A 163 1.13 -7.19 -13.44
C SER A 163 1.19 -7.59 -11.96
N GLU A 164 2.31 -7.28 -11.34
CA GLU A 164 2.55 -7.44 -9.90
C GLU A 164 3.10 -6.15 -9.34
N VAL A 165 2.64 -5.76 -8.16
CA VAL A 165 3.08 -4.54 -7.48
C VAL A 165 3.47 -4.90 -6.05
N SER A 166 4.56 -4.31 -5.58
CA SER A 166 5.03 -4.36 -4.21
C SER A 166 5.27 -2.95 -3.70
N TYR A 167 4.54 -2.57 -2.66
CA TYR A 167 4.55 -1.26 -2.02
C TYR A 167 4.93 -1.41 -0.55
N GLN A 168 5.94 -0.67 -0.08
CA GLN A 168 6.31 -0.67 1.34
C GLN A 168 5.56 0.44 2.08
N TYR A 169 4.50 0.06 2.80
CA TYR A 169 3.74 1.00 3.64
C TYR A 169 4.45 1.25 4.96
N GLN A 170 4.70 2.53 5.27
CA GLN A 170 5.25 2.96 6.54
C GLN A 170 4.17 3.70 7.34
N PRO A 171 3.74 3.15 8.49
CA PRO A 171 2.83 3.82 9.40
C PRO A 171 3.43 5.14 9.92
N THR A 172 2.58 6.13 10.18
CA THR A 172 3.07 7.43 10.68
C THR A 172 3.35 7.36 12.18
N VAL A 173 2.54 6.60 12.91
CA VAL A 173 2.69 6.35 14.35
C VAL A 173 3.40 5.01 14.56
N ALA A 174 4.73 5.06 14.60
CA ALA A 174 5.61 3.89 14.71
C ALA A 174 5.68 3.24 16.11
N TYR A 175 4.85 3.66 17.09
CA TYR A 175 4.96 3.17 18.47
C TYR A 175 4.49 1.72 18.63
N PHE A 176 3.55 1.25 17.80
CA PHE A 176 2.93 -0.08 17.91
C PHE A 176 3.09 -0.98 16.67
N ILE A 177 3.64 -0.47 15.57
CA ILE A 177 3.83 -1.20 14.31
C ILE A 177 5.32 -1.22 13.97
N PRO A 178 5.88 -2.33 13.45
CA PRO A 178 7.30 -2.39 13.08
C PRO A 178 7.72 -1.22 12.18
N GLN A 179 8.77 -0.51 12.60
CA GLN A 179 9.35 0.62 11.85
C GLN A 179 9.91 0.20 10.48
N ALA A 180 10.09 -1.11 10.26
CA ALA A 180 10.45 -1.71 8.97
C ALA A 180 9.35 -1.57 7.89
N GLY A 181 8.12 -1.19 8.28
CA GLY A 181 6.97 -1.08 7.39
C GLY A 181 6.31 -2.43 7.06
N ILE A 182 5.21 -2.37 6.33
CA ILE A 182 4.40 -3.51 5.90
C ILE A 182 4.47 -3.56 4.37
N SER A 183 4.87 -4.70 3.80
CA SER A 183 4.85 -4.90 2.35
C SER A 183 3.42 -5.22 1.91
N LEU A 184 2.82 -4.32 1.16
CA LEU A 184 1.54 -4.50 0.49
C LEU A 184 1.82 -4.97 -0.93
N THR A 185 1.22 -6.08 -1.33
CA THR A 185 1.43 -6.67 -2.65
C THR A 185 0.10 -6.98 -3.29
N ASP A 186 -0.03 -6.67 -4.57
CA ASP A 186 -1.18 -7.14 -5.34
C ASP A 186 -0.79 -7.45 -6.79
N GLN A 187 -1.66 -8.21 -7.45
CA GLN A 187 -1.45 -8.70 -8.79
C GLN A 187 -2.73 -8.62 -9.63
N SER A 188 -2.58 -8.43 -10.94
CA SER A 188 -3.69 -8.34 -11.88
C SER A 188 -3.37 -9.06 -13.19
N TYR A 189 -4.40 -9.63 -13.80
CA TYR A 189 -4.34 -10.28 -15.10
C TYR A 189 -5.33 -9.64 -16.04
N THR A 190 -4.88 -9.27 -17.23
CA THR A 190 -5.74 -8.76 -18.30
C THR A 190 -5.39 -9.47 -19.60
N ARG A 191 -6.32 -9.49 -20.55
CA ARG A 191 -6.02 -9.93 -21.92
C ARG A 191 -5.59 -8.72 -22.75
N PRO A 192 -4.62 -8.86 -23.66
CA PRO A 192 -4.38 -7.88 -24.71
C PRO A 192 -5.71 -7.51 -25.41
N ARG A 193 -5.96 -6.21 -25.58
CA ARG A 193 -7.24 -5.65 -26.04
C ARG A 193 -7.21 -5.25 -27.52
N GLN A 194 -6.06 -4.81 -28.02
CA GLN A 194 -5.92 -4.32 -29.40
C GLN A 194 -5.29 -5.35 -30.35
N SER A 195 -4.68 -6.41 -29.82
CA SER A 195 -3.96 -7.43 -30.58
C SER A 195 -4.01 -8.77 -29.85
N LEU A 196 -3.52 -9.83 -30.49
CA LEU A 196 -3.42 -11.15 -29.88
C LEU A 196 -2.45 -11.15 -28.68
N CYS A 197 -1.32 -10.45 -28.83
CA CYS A 197 -0.26 -10.27 -27.85
C CYS A 197 0.31 -8.85 -27.96
N VAL A 198 1.10 -8.41 -26.98
CA VAL A 198 1.81 -7.13 -27.00
C VAL A 198 3.26 -7.39 -27.38
N LEU A 199 3.65 -6.96 -28.58
CA LEU A 199 4.99 -7.21 -29.09
C LEU A 199 6.05 -6.43 -28.30
N TYR A 200 7.14 -7.11 -27.92
CA TYR A 200 8.30 -6.50 -27.29
C TYR A 200 9.58 -7.03 -27.95
N GLY A 201 10.24 -6.18 -28.75
CA GLY A 201 11.45 -6.58 -29.48
C GLY A 201 11.24 -7.67 -30.55
N THR A 202 9.99 -8.05 -30.83
CA THR A 202 9.60 -9.07 -31.81
C THR A 202 8.61 -8.51 -32.82
N THR A 203 8.45 -9.21 -33.95
CA THR A 203 7.49 -8.87 -35.02
C THR A 203 6.28 -9.79 -35.07
N VAL A 204 6.32 -10.90 -34.32
CA VAL A 204 5.25 -11.90 -34.22
C VAL A 204 5.06 -12.32 -32.77
N CYS A 205 3.85 -12.75 -32.43
CA CYS A 205 3.53 -13.25 -31.10
C CYS A 205 4.27 -14.57 -30.83
N PRO A 206 5.20 -14.58 -29.86
CA PRO A 206 5.92 -15.80 -29.51
C PRO A 206 5.00 -16.76 -28.74
N THR A 207 5.27 -18.06 -28.84
CA THR A 207 4.43 -19.16 -28.28
C THR A 207 5.24 -20.16 -27.46
N ASN A 208 6.50 -19.82 -27.18
CA ASN A 208 7.46 -20.65 -26.45
C ASN A 208 7.22 -20.62 -24.95
#